data_AF-A0A952URX4-F1
#
_entry.id   AF-A0A952URX4-F1
#
_cell.length_a   1.000
_cell.length_b   1.000
_cell.length_c   1.000
_cell.angle_alpha   90.00
_cell.angle_beta   90.00
_cell.angle_gamma   90.00
#
_symmetry.space_group_name_H-M   'P 1'
#
loop_
_entity.id
_entity.type
_entity.pdbx_description
1 polymer ?
#
loop_
_entity_poly.entity_id
_entity_poly.type
_entity_poly.pdbx_seq_one_letter_code
_entity_poly.pdbx_strand_id
1 'polypeptide(L)'
;MAREVYETAVRGLGTLVSPRAANRLVDSALRSASRTPDDISSKAMQRLLLGRIRHELHGVLPGPALEAGLKRVASEVERRADQLNRARDAASQPGVGFQTRVVNPEPVKERAPRRGFNPFRRRTAAPAAEVVDGVDDFDDLDDFVASPESDHRTTHHDALLDPTTLSSHEAVRRSSVYLPGIVVPEELWPDNASGAALDAVDDIVDVVEDTDTLVVEAAPAWFTTAPVAPIASVTPLATLEPKRQLDDKSVEAAVKAFAEVETVRQIVISRGTKVLQTRGGGVDADRLAPLAVSTRALLERAGQLRVYSVELPGGVLFLFPLHDGTVSVLTQPNVNIGAVLAARAALEEAA
;
A
#
# COMPACT_ATOMS: atom_id res chain seq x y z
N MET A 1 -23.27 -4.78 -20.72
CA MET A 1 -22.15 -4.07 -21.40
C MET A 1 -21.44 -3.10 -20.47
N ALA A 2 -22.15 -2.20 -19.78
CA ALA A 2 -21.51 -1.22 -18.90
C ALA A 2 -20.74 -1.87 -17.73
N ARG A 3 -21.33 -2.90 -17.10
CA ARG A 3 -20.70 -3.66 -16.02
C ARG A 3 -19.42 -4.37 -16.46
N GLU A 4 -19.40 -5.00 -17.63
CA GLU A 4 -18.19 -5.68 -18.12
C GLU A 4 -17.08 -4.68 -18.47
N VAL A 5 -17.42 -3.51 -19.01
CA VAL A 5 -16.48 -2.40 -19.24
C VAL A 5 -15.88 -1.92 -17.92
N TYR A 6 -16.70 -1.75 -16.89
CA TYR A 6 -16.26 -1.40 -15.53
C TYR A 6 -15.29 -2.44 -14.95
N GLU A 7 -15.69 -3.71 -14.93
CA GLU A 7 -14.87 -4.80 -14.37
C GLU A 7 -13.53 -4.96 -15.13
N THR A 8 -13.54 -4.75 -16.45
CA THR A 8 -12.31 -4.78 -17.27
C THR A 8 -11.39 -3.62 -16.93
N ALA A 9 -11.92 -2.42 -16.74
CA ALA A 9 -11.12 -1.25 -16.37
C ALA A 9 -10.51 -1.38 -14.97
N VAL A 10 -11.29 -1.82 -13.97
CA VAL A 10 -10.81 -2.05 -12.59
C VAL A 10 -9.72 -3.13 -12.58
N ARG A 11 -9.93 -4.24 -13.29
CA ARG A 11 -8.95 -5.32 -13.40
C ARG A 11 -7.65 -4.84 -14.08
N GLY A 12 -7.77 -4.09 -15.18
CA GLY A 12 -6.61 -3.55 -15.90
C GLY A 12 -5.81 -2.57 -15.06
N LEU A 13 -6.48 -1.65 -14.35
CA LEU A 13 -5.83 -0.74 -13.41
C LEU A 13 -5.17 -1.46 -12.23
N GLY A 14 -5.73 -2.59 -11.79
CA GLY A 14 -5.16 -3.44 -10.74
C GLY A 14 -3.78 -4.03 -11.07
N THR A 15 -3.30 -3.90 -12.32
CA THR A 15 -1.94 -4.26 -12.71
C THR A 15 -0.93 -3.13 -12.48
N LEU A 16 -1.40 -1.88 -12.36
CA LEU A 16 -0.58 -0.69 -12.16
C LEU A 16 -0.60 -0.22 -10.70
N VAL A 17 -1.72 -0.44 -10.02
CA VAL A 17 -1.94 -0.09 -8.61
C VAL A 17 -2.60 -1.25 -7.89
N SER A 18 -2.67 -1.22 -6.56
CA SER A 18 -3.37 -2.27 -5.82
C SER A 18 -4.84 -2.39 -6.26
N PRO A 19 -5.44 -3.60 -6.27
CA PRO A 19 -6.83 -3.79 -6.71
C PRO A 19 -7.85 -2.93 -5.98
N ARG A 20 -7.60 -2.67 -4.68
CA ARG A 20 -8.45 -1.81 -3.85
C ARG A 20 -8.32 -0.33 -4.24
N ALA A 21 -7.13 0.12 -4.61
CA ALA A 21 -6.93 1.48 -5.13
C ALA A 21 -7.57 1.65 -6.51
N ALA A 22 -7.42 0.67 -7.40
CA ALA A 22 -8.04 0.67 -8.72
C ALA A 22 -9.57 0.85 -8.62
N ASN A 23 -10.24 0.06 -7.77
CA ASN A 23 -11.68 0.16 -7.56
C ASN A 23 -12.08 1.56 -7.05
N ARG A 24 -11.37 2.08 -6.03
CA ARG A 24 -11.62 3.42 -5.48
C ARG A 24 -11.43 4.55 -6.48
N LEU A 25 -10.40 4.47 -7.33
CA LEU A 25 -10.10 5.49 -8.34
C LEU A 25 -11.20 5.55 -9.41
N VAL A 26 -11.64 4.38 -9.90
CA VAL A 26 -12.73 4.32 -10.89
C VAL A 26 -14.04 4.83 -10.28
N ASP A 27 -14.39 4.40 -9.06
CA ASP A 27 -15.58 4.88 -8.35
C ASP A 27 -15.57 6.39 -8.09
N SER A 28 -14.41 6.95 -7.73
CA SER A 28 -14.23 8.39 -7.52
C SER A 28 -14.40 9.16 -8.84
N ALA A 29 -13.78 8.66 -9.92
CA ALA A 29 -13.86 9.27 -11.24
C ALA A 29 -15.29 9.22 -11.82
N LEU A 30 -16.00 8.10 -11.65
CA LEU A 30 -17.41 7.92 -12.03
C LEU A 30 -18.32 8.89 -11.29
N ARG A 31 -18.23 8.93 -9.95
CA ARG A 31 -19.03 9.84 -9.12
C ARG A 31 -18.85 11.29 -9.54
N SER A 32 -17.62 11.67 -9.83
CA SER A 32 -17.33 13.05 -10.21
C SER A 32 -17.74 13.42 -11.63
N ALA A 33 -17.95 12.42 -12.50
CA ALA A 33 -18.57 12.59 -13.80
C ALA A 33 -20.10 12.45 -13.76
N SER A 34 -20.68 12.32 -12.55
CA SER A 34 -22.10 12.01 -12.33
C SER A 34 -22.58 10.79 -13.12
N ARG A 35 -21.74 9.75 -13.18
CA ARG A 35 -22.00 8.48 -13.88
C ARG A 35 -22.02 7.32 -12.90
N THR A 36 -22.73 6.27 -13.27
CA THR A 36 -22.81 5.01 -12.52
C THR A 36 -22.08 3.89 -13.29
N PRO A 37 -21.67 2.81 -12.60
CA PRO A 37 -21.08 1.65 -13.26
C PRO A 37 -22.00 1.02 -14.33
N ASP A 38 -23.32 1.21 -14.22
CA ASP A 38 -24.32 0.63 -15.11
C ASP A 38 -24.61 1.48 -16.35
N ASP A 39 -24.23 2.76 -16.37
CA ASP A 39 -24.49 3.68 -17.49
C ASP A 39 -23.26 3.97 -18.37
N ILE A 40 -22.08 3.44 -17.99
CA ILE A 40 -20.84 3.84 -18.64
C ILE A 40 -20.59 3.10 -19.96
N SER A 41 -20.32 3.87 -21.01
CA SER A 41 -19.85 3.34 -22.30
C SER A 41 -18.32 3.17 -22.32
N SER A 42 -17.82 2.31 -23.22
CA SER A 42 -16.37 2.10 -23.41
C SER A 42 -15.61 3.40 -23.69
N LYS A 43 -16.16 4.25 -24.58
CA LYS A 43 -15.59 5.56 -24.93
C LYS A 43 -15.58 6.53 -23.74
N ALA A 44 -16.61 6.49 -22.90
CA ALA A 44 -16.63 7.29 -21.66
C ALA A 44 -15.59 6.78 -20.66
N MET A 45 -15.45 5.47 -20.49
CA MET A 45 -14.42 4.88 -19.63
C MET A 45 -13.00 5.21 -20.10
N GLN A 46 -12.74 5.16 -21.41
CA GLN A 46 -11.45 5.55 -21.99
C GLN A 46 -11.10 7.02 -21.69
N ARG A 47 -12.08 7.93 -21.79
CA ARG A 47 -11.88 9.34 -21.41
C ARG A 47 -11.60 9.51 -19.93
N LEU A 48 -12.23 8.73 -19.05
CA LEU A 48 -11.94 8.76 -17.61
C LEU A 48 -10.53 8.27 -17.31
N LEU A 49 -10.11 7.16 -17.94
CA LEU A 49 -8.77 6.57 -17.78
C LEU A 49 -7.66 7.52 -18.24
N LEU A 50 -7.77 8.08 -19.44
CA LEU A 50 -6.73 8.93 -20.04
C LEU A 50 -6.80 10.39 -19.57
N GLY A 51 -7.91 10.82 -18.98
CA GLY A 51 -8.11 12.15 -18.44
C GLY A 51 -7.88 12.18 -16.94
N ARG A 52 -8.99 12.02 -16.19
CA ARG A 52 -9.01 12.24 -14.75
C ARG A 52 -8.15 11.26 -13.96
N ILE A 53 -8.26 9.96 -14.25
CA ILE A 53 -7.51 8.93 -13.53
C ILE A 53 -6.00 9.09 -13.78
N ARG A 54 -5.61 9.43 -15.02
CA ARG A 54 -4.22 9.79 -15.33
C ARG A 54 -3.72 10.95 -14.47
N HIS A 55 -4.51 12.02 -14.33
CA HIS A 55 -4.13 13.18 -13.54
C HIS A 55 -3.96 12.85 -12.05
N GLU A 56 -4.84 12.03 -11.48
CA GLU A 56 -4.72 11.57 -10.09
C GLU A 56 -3.50 10.67 -9.86
N LEU A 57 -3.15 9.83 -10.83
CA LEU A 57 -2.01 8.91 -10.72
C LEU A 57 -0.65 9.55 -11.03
N HIS A 58 -0.61 10.68 -11.76
CA HIS A 58 0.63 11.35 -12.14
C HIS A 58 1.43 11.88 -10.93
N GLY A 59 0.77 12.10 -9.78
CA GLY A 59 1.45 12.48 -8.54
C GLY A 59 2.06 11.31 -7.76
N VAL A 60 1.75 10.06 -8.13
CA VAL A 60 2.11 8.85 -7.37
C VAL A 60 3.04 7.93 -8.16
N LEU A 61 2.87 7.85 -9.48
CA LEU A 61 3.61 6.95 -10.36
C LEU A 61 4.46 7.73 -11.37
N PRO A 62 5.62 7.21 -11.80
CA PRO A 62 6.43 7.83 -12.84
C PRO A 62 5.65 7.94 -14.16
N GLY A 63 5.63 9.14 -14.73
CA GLY A 63 4.81 9.49 -15.90
C GLY A 63 4.89 8.52 -17.09
N PRO A 64 6.10 8.13 -17.57
CA PRO A 64 6.22 7.30 -18.78
C PRO A 64 5.57 5.92 -18.66
N ALA A 65 5.78 5.24 -17.52
CA ALA A 65 5.22 3.91 -17.27
C ALA A 65 3.69 3.98 -17.08
N LEU A 66 3.22 5.02 -16.39
CA LEU A 66 1.80 5.27 -16.18
C LEU A 66 1.05 5.47 -17.50
N GLU A 67 1.59 6.30 -18.40
CA GLU A 67 0.93 6.58 -19.68
C GLU A 67 0.83 5.34 -20.57
N ALA A 68 1.90 4.56 -20.66
CA ALA A 68 1.91 3.31 -21.43
C ALA A 68 0.91 2.30 -20.85
N GLY A 69 0.88 2.16 -19.52
CA GLY A 69 -0.07 1.31 -18.82
C GLY A 69 -1.53 1.72 -19.06
N LEU A 70 -1.86 2.99 -18.88
CA LEU A 70 -3.23 3.49 -19.08
C LEU A 70 -3.70 3.38 -20.54
N LYS A 71 -2.82 3.62 -21.52
CA LYS A 71 -3.14 3.40 -22.94
C LYS A 71 -3.45 1.94 -23.23
N ARG A 72 -2.69 1.01 -22.63
CA ARG A 72 -2.96 -0.44 -22.76
C ARG A 72 -4.31 -0.81 -22.15
N VAL A 73 -4.61 -0.36 -20.93
CA VAL A 73 -5.90 -0.61 -20.26
C VAL A 73 -7.07 -0.04 -21.07
N ALA A 74 -6.93 1.18 -21.57
CA ALA A 74 -7.95 1.80 -22.42
C ALA A 74 -8.22 1.00 -23.71
N SER A 75 -7.16 0.49 -24.35
CA SER A 75 -7.27 -0.34 -25.56
C SER A 75 -7.92 -1.70 -25.26
N GLU A 76 -7.64 -2.27 -24.10
CA GLU A 76 -8.25 -3.53 -23.64
C GLU A 76 -9.76 -3.38 -23.41
N VAL A 77 -10.17 -2.27 -22.78
CA VAL A 77 -11.59 -1.93 -22.56
C VAL A 77 -12.34 -1.80 -23.89
N GLU A 78 -11.73 -1.16 -24.89
CA GLU A 78 -12.30 -1.01 -26.23
C GLU A 78 -12.45 -2.38 -26.93
N ARG A 79 -11.37 -3.18 -26.98
CA ARG A 79 -11.41 -4.54 -27.56
C ARG A 79 -12.48 -5.42 -26.93
N ARG A 80 -12.63 -5.34 -25.60
CA ARG A 80 -13.61 -6.12 -24.87
C ARG A 80 -15.04 -5.67 -25.18
N ALA A 81 -15.27 -4.36 -25.28
CA ALA A 81 -16.56 -3.82 -25.69
C ALA A 81 -16.94 -4.26 -27.12
N ASP A 82 -15.98 -4.21 -28.05
CA ASP A 82 -16.19 -4.69 -29.43
C ASP A 82 -16.50 -6.19 -29.49
N GLN A 83 -15.81 -6.99 -28.68
CA GLN A 83 -16.07 -8.43 -28.60
C GLN A 83 -17.49 -8.72 -28.10
N LEU A 84 -17.96 -7.97 -27.10
CA LEU A 84 -19.32 -8.10 -26.58
C LEU A 84 -20.38 -7.64 -27.58
N ASN A 85 -20.12 -6.55 -28.32
CA ASN A 85 -20.99 -6.10 -29.41
C ASN A 85 -21.09 -7.17 -30.49
N ARG A 86 -19.97 -7.73 -30.96
CA ARG A 86 -19.98 -8.82 -31.95
C ARG A 86 -20.70 -10.07 -31.46
N ALA A 87 -20.51 -10.45 -30.20
CA ALA A 87 -21.21 -11.59 -29.61
C ALA A 87 -22.73 -11.36 -29.55
N ARG A 88 -23.14 -10.12 -29.23
CA ARG A 88 -24.55 -9.72 -29.21
C ARG A 88 -25.16 -9.69 -30.63
N ASP A 89 -24.43 -9.17 -31.61
CA ASP A 89 -24.87 -9.14 -33.01
C ASP A 89 -25.00 -10.56 -33.57
N ALA A 90 -24.06 -11.45 -33.24
CA ALA A 90 -24.13 -12.87 -33.60
C ALA A 90 -25.34 -13.56 -32.95
N ALA A 91 -25.65 -13.26 -31.70
CA ALA A 91 -26.83 -13.79 -31.02
C ALA A 91 -28.15 -13.18 -31.55
N SER A 92 -28.11 -11.95 -32.05
CA SER A 92 -29.27 -11.23 -32.56
C SER A 92 -29.59 -11.54 -34.02
N GLN A 93 -28.73 -12.28 -34.74
CA GLN A 93 -29.04 -12.84 -36.06
C GLN A 93 -29.76 -14.18 -35.89
N PRO A 94 -31.10 -14.21 -35.83
CA PRO A 94 -31.85 -15.44 -35.62
C PRO A 94 -31.94 -16.11 -36.99
N GLY A 95 -31.09 -17.10 -37.24
CA GLY A 95 -31.26 -17.99 -38.38
C GLY A 95 -31.22 -17.32 -39.75
N VAL A 96 -30.08 -16.71 -40.12
CA VAL A 96 -29.67 -16.86 -41.52
C VAL A 96 -29.45 -18.35 -41.68
N GLY A 97 -30.49 -19.03 -42.16
CA GLY A 97 -30.54 -20.47 -42.26
C GLY A 97 -29.24 -20.96 -42.87
N PHE A 98 -28.45 -21.65 -42.06
CA PHE A 98 -27.67 -22.75 -42.58
C PHE A 98 -28.72 -23.67 -43.20
N GLN A 99 -29.08 -23.41 -44.46
CA GLN A 99 -29.31 -24.49 -45.39
C GLN A 99 -28.00 -25.26 -45.34
N THR A 100 -27.90 -26.16 -44.37
CA THR A 100 -27.17 -27.41 -44.53
C THR A 100 -27.74 -27.98 -45.81
N ARG A 101 -27.13 -27.56 -46.92
CA ARG A 101 -27.14 -28.31 -48.16
C ARG A 101 -26.67 -29.68 -47.70
N VAL A 102 -27.62 -30.58 -47.52
CA VAL A 102 -27.40 -31.99 -47.27
C VAL A 102 -26.64 -32.44 -48.51
N VAL A 103 -25.31 -32.31 -48.46
CA VAL A 103 -24.42 -32.95 -49.40
C VAL A 103 -24.56 -34.41 -49.03
N ASN A 104 -25.43 -35.09 -49.79
CA ASN A 104 -25.65 -36.51 -49.77
C ASN A 104 -24.27 -37.20 -49.73
N PRO A 105 -23.87 -37.83 -48.62
CA PRO A 105 -22.59 -38.50 -48.57
C PRO A 105 -22.70 -39.76 -49.43
N GLU A 106 -22.00 -39.77 -50.56
CA GLU A 106 -21.77 -41.03 -51.27
C GLU A 106 -21.12 -42.06 -50.32
N PRO A 107 -21.49 -43.34 -50.43
CA PRO A 107 -20.95 -44.39 -49.57
C PRO A 107 -19.45 -44.61 -49.87
N VAL A 108 -18.60 -44.10 -48.98
CA VAL A 108 -17.16 -44.36 -49.00
C VAL A 108 -16.94 -45.84 -48.68
N LYS A 109 -16.42 -46.56 -49.68
CA LYS A 109 -15.99 -47.96 -49.56
C LYS A 109 -14.91 -48.09 -48.50
N GLU A 110 -15.27 -48.85 -47.48
CA GLU A 110 -14.47 -49.57 -46.51
C GLU A 110 -13.04 -49.89 -47.01
N ARG A 111 -12.04 -49.22 -46.43
CA ARG A 111 -10.62 -49.61 -46.54
C ARG A 111 -10.08 -49.87 -45.14
N ALA A 112 -9.53 -51.08 -45.00
CA ALA A 112 -9.08 -51.77 -43.81
C ALA A 112 -8.14 -50.97 -42.87
N PRO A 113 -8.10 -51.32 -41.56
CA PRO A 113 -7.27 -50.65 -40.57
C PRO A 113 -5.80 -51.05 -40.70
N ARG A 114 -4.92 -50.06 -40.90
CA ARG A 114 -3.48 -50.23 -40.70
C ARG A 114 -3.11 -49.98 -39.24
N ARG A 115 -2.66 -51.05 -38.60
CA ARG A 115 -1.88 -51.04 -37.34
C ARG A 115 -0.69 -50.07 -37.46
N GLY A 116 -0.54 -49.20 -36.47
CA GLY A 116 0.65 -48.39 -36.22
C GLY A 116 0.47 -47.69 -34.88
N PHE A 117 0.87 -48.34 -33.78
CA PHE A 117 2.09 -48.04 -33.03
C PHE A 117 2.02 -46.68 -32.31
N ASN A 118 1.65 -46.73 -31.03
CA ASN A 118 1.58 -45.56 -30.15
C ASN A 118 2.57 -45.77 -28.98
N PRO A 119 3.79 -45.20 -29.01
CA PRO A 119 4.80 -45.45 -27.99
C PRO A 119 4.99 -44.26 -27.05
N PHE A 120 4.00 -43.89 -26.22
CA PHE A 120 4.24 -43.04 -25.04
C PHE A 120 3.26 -43.36 -23.91
N ARG A 121 3.55 -44.44 -23.18
CA ARG A 121 3.06 -44.70 -21.82
C ARG A 121 4.26 -45.01 -20.94
N ARG A 122 4.72 -44.04 -20.14
CA ARG A 122 5.49 -44.30 -18.92
C ARG A 122 5.32 -43.17 -17.90
N ARG A 123 4.84 -43.59 -16.72
CA ARG A 123 5.15 -43.13 -15.35
C ARG A 123 4.72 -41.69 -15.00
N THR A 124 4.09 -41.42 -13.87
CA THR A 124 4.39 -41.90 -12.51
C THR A 124 3.14 -42.11 -11.67
N ALA A 125 3.21 -43.12 -10.79
CA ALA A 125 2.22 -43.43 -9.76
C ALA A 125 2.27 -42.38 -8.64
N ALA A 126 1.09 -41.98 -8.17
CA ALA A 126 0.90 -41.25 -6.91
C ALA A 126 0.59 -42.26 -5.79
N PRO A 127 1.18 -42.12 -4.59
CA PRO A 127 0.76 -42.93 -3.45
C PRO A 127 -0.54 -42.38 -2.84
N ALA A 128 -1.36 -43.31 -2.39
CA ALA A 128 -2.57 -43.10 -1.63
C ALA A 128 -2.28 -42.35 -0.33
N ALA A 129 -3.03 -41.28 -0.06
CA ALA A 129 -3.07 -40.65 1.23
C ALA A 129 -3.95 -41.48 2.17
N GLU A 130 -3.35 -41.90 3.27
CA GLU A 130 -3.98 -42.55 4.41
C GLU A 130 -5.10 -41.69 5.00
N VAL A 131 -6.20 -42.38 5.27
CA VAL A 131 -7.27 -41.96 6.17
C VAL A 131 -6.71 -42.08 7.58
N VAL A 132 -6.57 -40.96 8.29
CA VAL A 132 -6.41 -40.95 9.75
C VAL A 132 -7.75 -40.51 10.32
N ASP A 133 -8.46 -41.51 10.82
CA ASP A 133 -9.59 -41.40 11.74
C ASP A 133 -9.04 -41.27 13.16
N GLY A 134 -9.74 -40.49 14.00
CA GLY A 134 -9.50 -40.37 15.44
C GLY A 134 -8.78 -39.08 15.85
N VAL A 135 -9.07 -38.43 16.98
CA VAL A 135 -9.65 -38.87 18.24
C VAL A 135 -9.93 -37.60 19.07
N ASP A 136 -11.06 -37.63 19.78
CA ASP A 136 -11.45 -37.03 21.07
C ASP A 136 -11.48 -35.51 21.36
N ASP A 137 -12.68 -35.12 21.79
CA ASP A 137 -13.02 -34.41 23.04
C ASP A 137 -12.25 -33.14 23.41
N PHE A 138 -12.94 -32.01 23.23
CA PHE A 138 -12.71 -30.77 23.98
C PHE A 138 -14.06 -30.16 24.37
N ASP A 139 -14.85 -30.93 25.11
CA ASP A 139 -15.90 -30.43 26.00
C ASP A 139 -15.36 -30.64 27.43
N ASP A 140 -14.82 -29.60 28.05
CA ASP A 140 -14.71 -29.43 29.51
C ASP A 140 -13.80 -28.22 29.82
N LEU A 141 -14.41 -27.06 30.11
CA LEU A 141 -13.80 -26.00 30.93
C LEU A 141 -14.88 -25.04 31.45
N ASP A 142 -15.89 -25.61 32.11
CA ASP A 142 -16.79 -24.93 33.04
C ASP A 142 -16.54 -25.52 34.44
N ASP A 143 -15.44 -25.15 35.10
CA ASP A 143 -15.38 -25.21 36.57
C ASP A 143 -14.18 -24.41 37.13
N PHE A 144 -14.44 -23.19 37.60
CA PHE A 144 -13.63 -22.62 38.67
C PHE A 144 -14.49 -21.77 39.61
N VAL A 145 -15.19 -22.51 40.49
CA VAL A 145 -15.29 -22.29 41.93
C VAL A 145 -15.36 -20.82 42.39
N ALA A 146 -16.60 -20.46 42.76
CA ALA A 146 -16.89 -19.45 43.76
C ALA A 146 -16.39 -19.87 45.16
N SER A 147 -15.89 -18.91 45.94
CA SER A 147 -16.14 -18.65 47.38
C SER A 147 -15.01 -17.79 48.00
N PRO A 148 -15.18 -17.20 49.20
CA PRO A 148 -16.15 -16.14 49.53
C PRO A 148 -15.48 -14.98 50.30
N GLU A 149 -16.26 -13.93 50.57
CA GLU A 149 -16.22 -13.08 51.77
C GLU A 149 -14.87 -12.68 52.40
N SER A 150 -14.55 -11.40 52.31
CA SER A 150 -13.98 -10.69 53.48
C SER A 150 -14.50 -9.26 53.53
N ASP A 151 -15.45 -9.07 54.45
CA ASP A 151 -15.83 -7.81 55.07
C ASP A 151 -14.61 -7.07 55.62
N HIS A 152 -14.43 -5.81 55.24
CA HIS A 152 -13.96 -4.77 56.16
C HIS A 152 -14.60 -3.40 55.82
N ARG A 153 -15.59 -3.03 56.64
CA ARG A 153 -15.83 -1.68 57.20
C ARG A 153 -14.50 -0.92 57.32
N THR A 154 -14.33 0.36 56.99
CA THR A 154 -14.97 1.62 57.45
C THR A 154 -14.09 2.70 56.77
N THR A 155 -14.45 3.93 56.37
CA THR A 155 -15.15 5.04 57.04
C THR A 155 -15.15 6.21 56.03
N HIS A 156 -16.20 7.02 56.07
CA HIS A 156 -16.28 8.44 55.68
C HIS A 156 -15.04 9.12 55.08
N HIS A 157 -15.18 9.65 53.86
CA HIS A 157 -14.89 11.06 53.60
C HIS A 157 -15.74 11.56 52.42
N ASP A 158 -16.72 12.37 52.78
CA ASP A 158 -17.54 13.18 51.90
C ASP A 158 -16.71 14.42 51.52
N ALA A 159 -16.35 14.53 50.24
CA ALA A 159 -15.75 15.71 49.66
C ALA A 159 -16.31 15.86 48.25
N LEU A 160 -17.24 16.81 48.11
CA LEU A 160 -17.70 17.35 46.84
C LEU A 160 -16.51 17.66 45.93
N LEU A 161 -16.41 16.92 44.83
CA LEU A 161 -15.59 17.31 43.68
C LEU A 161 -16.49 17.62 42.50
N ASP A 162 -16.30 18.85 42.04
CA ASP A 162 -16.93 19.56 40.93
C ASP A 162 -16.76 18.79 39.60
N PRO A 163 -17.84 18.43 38.86
CA PRO A 163 -17.73 17.63 37.64
C PRO A 163 -17.29 18.42 36.38
N THR A 164 -16.67 19.60 36.51
CA THR A 164 -16.40 20.50 35.38
C THR A 164 -14.96 20.52 34.83
N THR A 165 -14.04 19.66 35.28
CA THR A 165 -12.62 19.73 34.84
C THR A 165 -12.03 18.45 34.24
N LEU A 166 -12.79 17.69 33.45
CA LEU A 166 -12.24 16.61 32.62
C LEU A 166 -12.70 16.73 31.16
N SER A 167 -12.18 17.74 30.46
CA SER A 167 -12.26 17.80 29.00
C SER A 167 -10.94 18.35 28.44
N SER A 168 -9.91 17.51 28.43
CA SER A 168 -8.66 17.75 27.70
C SER A 168 -7.98 16.43 27.34
N HIS A 169 -8.73 15.50 26.76
CA HIS A 169 -8.12 14.50 25.89
C HIS A 169 -8.01 15.13 24.50
N GLU A 170 -6.86 15.77 24.27
CA GLU A 170 -6.42 16.19 22.95
C GLU A 170 -6.49 15.00 22.01
N ALA A 171 -7.42 15.04 21.06
CA ALA A 171 -7.64 13.98 20.10
C ALA A 171 -6.38 13.83 19.23
N VAL A 172 -5.54 12.86 19.57
CA VAL A 172 -4.38 12.44 18.78
C VAL A 172 -4.89 12.08 17.39
N ARG A 173 -4.69 12.98 16.42
CA ARG A 173 -4.91 12.70 15.01
C ARG A 173 -3.84 11.69 14.56
N ARG A 174 -4.10 10.41 14.81
CA ARG A 174 -3.32 9.29 14.30
C ARG A 174 -3.52 9.22 12.78
N SER A 175 -2.62 9.82 12.02
CA SER A 175 -2.50 9.52 10.59
C SER A 175 -1.62 8.29 10.42
N SER A 176 -2.15 7.11 10.75
CA SER A 176 -1.51 5.85 10.35
C SER A 176 -1.84 5.60 8.88
N VAL A 177 -0.87 5.85 7.99
CA VAL A 177 -1.00 5.49 6.58
C VAL A 177 -0.57 4.05 6.44
N TYR A 178 -1.54 3.13 6.39
CA TYR A 178 -1.30 1.74 6.06
C TYR A 178 -1.00 1.63 4.56
N LEU A 179 0.22 1.22 4.20
CA LEU A 179 0.61 0.94 2.82
C LEU A 179 0.63 -0.58 2.61
N PRO A 180 -0.50 -1.22 2.24
CA PRO A 180 -0.50 -2.66 2.02
C PRO A 180 0.27 -3.01 0.75
N GLY A 181 1.25 -3.90 0.89
CA GLY A 181 1.80 -4.67 -0.22
C GLY A 181 2.84 -3.97 -1.09
N ILE A 182 3.74 -3.16 -0.52
CA ILE A 182 4.96 -2.80 -1.22
C ILE A 182 5.86 -4.04 -1.24
N VAL A 183 6.04 -4.60 -2.44
CA VAL A 183 7.04 -5.65 -2.68
C VAL A 183 8.40 -4.97 -2.62
N VAL A 184 9.06 -5.07 -1.47
CA VAL A 184 10.46 -4.67 -1.35
C VAL A 184 11.29 -5.73 -2.08
N PRO A 185 12.14 -5.36 -3.07
CA PRO A 185 12.98 -6.30 -3.78
C PRO A 185 13.75 -7.21 -2.81
N GLU A 186 13.77 -8.52 -3.07
CA GLU A 186 14.54 -9.48 -2.26
C GLU A 186 16.04 -9.16 -2.23
N GLU A 187 16.54 -8.40 -3.21
CA GLU A 187 17.92 -7.91 -3.29
C GLU A 187 18.31 -6.94 -2.15
N LEU A 188 17.32 -6.38 -1.43
CA LEU A 188 17.55 -5.55 -0.25
C LEU A 188 17.71 -6.36 1.05
N TRP A 189 17.59 -7.69 0.98
CA TRP A 189 17.78 -8.58 2.12
C TRP A 189 19.16 -9.26 2.04
N PRO A 190 19.97 -9.19 3.12
CA PRO A 190 21.37 -9.64 3.07
C PRO A 190 21.55 -11.15 2.91
N ASP A 191 20.53 -11.96 3.21
CA ASP A 191 20.62 -13.43 3.09
C ASP A 191 20.78 -13.91 1.62
N ASN A 192 20.55 -13.02 0.64
CA ASN A 192 20.64 -13.31 -0.80
C ASN A 192 21.76 -12.53 -1.54
N ALA A 193 22.57 -11.72 -0.83
CA ALA A 193 23.56 -10.85 -1.45
C ALA A 193 24.86 -11.62 -1.83
N SER A 194 24.82 -12.34 -2.95
CA SER A 194 26.01 -12.90 -3.59
C SER A 194 26.62 -11.88 -4.57
N GLY A 195 27.55 -11.06 -4.09
CA GLY A 195 28.73 -10.49 -4.78
C GLY A 195 28.72 -9.91 -6.22
N ALA A 196 27.64 -9.87 -6.98
CA ALA A 196 27.71 -9.64 -8.44
C ALA A 196 27.20 -8.28 -8.96
N ALA A 197 26.78 -7.35 -8.09
CA ALA A 197 26.05 -6.15 -8.51
C ALA A 197 26.83 -4.81 -8.40
N LEU A 198 28.16 -4.82 -8.54
CA LEU A 198 28.99 -3.60 -8.38
C LEU A 198 29.58 -3.01 -9.69
N ASP A 199 29.30 -3.57 -10.87
CA ASP A 199 29.95 -3.14 -12.12
C ASP A 199 29.12 -2.20 -13.03
N ALA A 200 27.93 -1.73 -12.61
CA ALA A 200 26.98 -1.07 -13.51
C ALA A 200 26.65 0.41 -13.21
N VAL A 201 27.42 1.12 -12.36
CA VAL A 201 27.03 2.46 -11.88
C VAL A 201 27.90 3.62 -12.40
N ASP A 202 28.91 3.35 -13.23
CA ASP A 202 29.87 4.40 -13.66
C ASP A 202 29.53 5.13 -14.99
N ASP A 203 28.36 4.89 -15.59
CA ASP A 203 28.07 5.33 -16.99
C ASP A 203 26.89 6.31 -17.14
N ILE A 204 26.49 7.02 -16.07
CA ILE A 204 25.39 8.00 -16.11
C ILE A 204 25.80 9.31 -15.44
N VAL A 205 26.81 9.98 -15.97
CA VAL A 205 27.02 11.43 -15.75
C VAL A 205 27.60 12.05 -17.03
N ASP A 206 26.73 12.39 -17.97
CA ASP A 206 26.91 13.56 -18.83
C ASP A 206 25.61 13.87 -19.57
N VAL A 207 25.43 15.12 -20.01
CA VAL A 207 24.34 15.65 -20.86
C VAL A 207 23.14 16.26 -20.11
N VAL A 208 23.19 17.56 -19.83
CA VAL A 208 22.50 18.68 -20.53
C VAL A 208 22.60 19.97 -19.68
N GLU A 209 23.52 20.85 -20.04
CA GLU A 209 23.36 22.31 -19.89
C GLU A 209 22.81 22.83 -21.23
N ASP A 210 21.57 23.32 -21.25
CA ASP A 210 21.12 24.48 -22.06
C ASP A 210 19.60 24.58 -21.99
N THR A 211 19.07 25.72 -21.56
CA THR A 211 17.89 26.39 -22.16
C THR A 211 17.58 27.66 -21.39
N ASP A 212 18.20 28.74 -21.85
CA ASP A 212 17.78 30.10 -21.59
C ASP A 212 16.68 30.52 -22.59
N THR A 213 15.91 31.56 -22.24
CA THR A 213 14.84 32.22 -23.01
C THR A 213 13.50 31.49 -23.27
N LEU A 214 12.49 31.83 -22.44
CA LEU A 214 11.09 31.81 -22.85
C LEU A 214 10.44 33.19 -22.64
N VAL A 215 9.91 33.70 -23.76
CA VAL A 215 9.16 34.94 -23.92
C VAL A 215 7.81 34.83 -23.21
N VAL A 216 7.50 35.82 -22.37
CA VAL A 216 6.21 35.94 -21.68
C VAL A 216 5.20 36.56 -22.65
N GLU A 217 4.31 35.74 -23.19
CA GLU A 217 3.17 36.17 -24.00
C GLU A 217 1.98 36.54 -23.08
N ALA A 218 1.38 37.69 -23.32
CA ALA A 218 0.37 38.31 -22.46
C ALA A 218 -0.96 37.52 -22.44
N ALA A 219 -1.47 37.26 -21.24
CA ALA A 219 -2.76 36.60 -21.03
C ALA A 219 -3.96 37.52 -21.39
N PRO A 220 -5.04 36.98 -21.99
CA PRO A 220 -6.19 37.77 -22.42
C PRO A 220 -7.13 38.20 -21.27
N ALA A 221 -7.66 39.42 -21.40
CA ALA A 221 -8.32 40.23 -20.38
C ALA A 221 -9.79 39.89 -20.05
N TRP A 222 -10.14 38.62 -19.81
CA TRP A 222 -11.53 38.25 -19.45
C TRP A 222 -11.68 37.48 -18.12
N PHE A 223 -10.65 37.44 -17.27
CA PHE A 223 -10.81 37.02 -15.88
C PHE A 223 -11.34 38.16 -15.01
N THR A 224 -12.67 38.34 -14.98
CA THR A 224 -13.33 39.06 -13.89
C THR A 224 -13.35 38.14 -12.67
N THR A 225 -12.45 38.38 -11.72
CA THR A 225 -12.44 37.71 -10.41
C THR A 225 -13.55 38.29 -9.53
N ALA A 226 -14.51 37.45 -9.15
CA ALA A 226 -15.45 37.76 -8.09
C ALA A 226 -14.71 37.90 -6.75
N PRO A 227 -15.13 38.79 -5.85
CA PRO A 227 -14.47 38.98 -4.55
C PRO A 227 -14.61 37.70 -3.70
N VAL A 228 -13.46 37.07 -3.44
CA VAL A 228 -13.34 35.95 -2.51
C VAL A 228 -13.56 36.48 -1.09
N ALA A 229 -14.57 35.94 -0.40
CA ALA A 229 -14.85 36.28 0.99
C ALA A 229 -13.63 35.96 1.88
N PRO A 230 -13.36 36.75 2.93
CA PRO A 230 -12.21 36.54 3.80
C PRO A 230 -12.31 35.17 4.49
N ILE A 231 -11.30 34.33 4.24
CA ILE A 231 -11.13 33.05 4.91
C ILE A 231 -10.93 33.36 6.40
N ALA A 232 -11.77 32.76 7.24
CA ALA A 232 -11.72 32.90 8.69
C ALA A 232 -10.31 32.61 9.21
N SER A 233 -9.85 33.49 10.09
CA SER A 233 -8.54 33.45 10.75
C SER A 233 -8.26 32.05 11.31
N VAL A 234 -7.20 31.41 10.80
CA VAL A 234 -6.65 30.19 11.36
C VAL A 234 -6.15 30.52 12.77
N THR A 235 -6.80 29.94 13.79
CA THR A 235 -6.34 30.05 15.18
C THR A 235 -4.88 29.60 15.27
N PRO A 236 -3.96 30.40 15.82
CA PRO A 236 -2.57 30.00 15.96
C PRO A 236 -2.48 28.76 16.84
N LEU A 237 -2.00 27.68 16.23
CA LEU A 237 -1.73 26.39 16.83
C LEU A 237 -0.79 26.59 18.02
N ALA A 238 -1.08 25.92 19.13
CA ALA A 238 -0.34 25.97 20.38
C ALA A 238 1.18 26.01 20.14
N THR A 239 1.88 26.89 20.88
CA THR A 239 3.34 26.98 20.91
C THR A 239 3.90 25.61 21.24
N LEU A 240 4.33 24.88 20.22
CA LEU A 240 4.84 23.52 20.36
C LEU A 240 6.15 23.58 21.13
N GLU A 241 6.27 22.71 22.15
CA GLU A 241 7.49 22.57 22.93
C GLU A 241 8.69 22.31 22.01
N PRO A 242 9.86 22.91 22.31
CA PRO A 242 11.04 22.77 21.47
C PRO A 242 11.44 21.29 21.37
N LYS A 243 11.43 20.75 20.15
CA LYS A 243 11.90 19.39 19.85
C LYS A 243 13.35 19.25 20.36
N ARG A 244 13.59 18.30 21.28
CA ARG A 244 14.90 18.06 21.91
C ARG A 244 15.94 17.54 20.90
N GLN A 245 17.21 17.89 21.13
CA GLN A 245 18.35 17.52 20.28
C GLN A 245 18.89 16.13 20.63
N LEU A 246 19.44 15.44 19.65
CA LEU A 246 20.03 14.12 19.79
C LEU A 246 21.46 14.22 20.37
N ASP A 247 21.58 14.28 21.69
CA ASP A 247 22.88 14.20 22.38
C ASP A 247 23.30 12.74 22.65
N ASP A 248 24.57 12.53 23.03
CA ASP A 248 25.10 11.17 23.24
C ASP A 248 24.34 10.40 24.33
N LYS A 249 23.82 11.10 25.33
CA LYS A 249 22.99 10.51 26.40
C LYS A 249 21.65 10.02 25.87
N SER A 250 20.97 10.81 25.04
CA SER A 250 19.73 10.42 24.38
C SER A 250 19.94 9.25 23.45
N VAL A 251 21.07 9.20 22.73
CA VAL A 251 21.43 8.07 21.87
C VAL A 251 21.56 6.79 22.71
N GLU A 252 22.32 6.83 23.81
CA GLU A 252 22.48 5.68 24.70
C GLU A 252 21.15 5.24 25.33
N ALA A 253 20.34 6.19 25.81
CA ALA A 253 19.02 5.94 26.36
C ALA A 253 18.08 5.31 25.32
N ALA A 254 18.10 5.78 24.07
CA ALA A 254 17.31 5.20 22.98
C ALA A 254 17.70 3.74 22.73
N VAL A 255 19.00 3.47 22.62
CA VAL A 255 19.49 2.11 22.40
C VAL A 255 19.11 1.19 23.54
N LYS A 256 19.18 1.67 24.79
CA LYS A 256 18.76 0.89 25.96
C LYS A 256 17.26 0.62 25.96
N ALA A 257 16.43 1.66 25.82
CA ALA A 257 14.97 1.54 25.88
C ALA A 257 14.42 0.60 24.79
N PHE A 258 14.91 0.71 23.56
CA PHE A 258 14.46 -0.17 22.48
C PHE A 258 15.06 -1.57 22.55
N ALA A 259 16.22 -1.76 23.17
CA ALA A 259 16.80 -3.08 23.36
C ALA A 259 16.07 -3.94 24.39
N GLU A 260 15.31 -3.32 25.31
CA GLU A 260 14.45 -4.04 26.26
C GLU A 260 13.19 -4.59 25.59
N VAL A 261 12.86 -4.13 24.38
CA VAL A 261 11.73 -4.65 23.60
C VAL A 261 12.16 -5.90 22.85
N GLU A 262 11.71 -7.07 23.33
CA GLU A 262 12.10 -8.40 22.83
C GLU A 262 12.01 -8.56 21.30
N THR A 263 11.03 -7.92 20.68
CA THR A 263 10.74 -8.05 19.24
C THR A 263 11.59 -7.13 18.36
N VAL A 264 12.46 -6.28 18.93
CA VAL A 264 13.33 -5.38 18.17
C VAL A 264 14.53 -6.15 17.64
N ARG A 265 14.66 -6.19 16.31
CA ARG A 265 15.78 -6.83 15.60
C ARG A 265 16.96 -5.89 15.40
N GLN A 266 16.66 -4.63 15.08
CA GLN A 266 17.66 -3.65 14.74
C GLN A 266 17.22 -2.24 15.16
N ILE A 267 18.18 -1.46 15.65
CA ILE A 267 18.05 -0.05 15.97
C ILE A 267 19.14 0.69 15.21
N VAL A 268 18.76 1.72 14.45
CA VAL A 268 19.68 2.61 13.73
C VAL A 268 19.37 4.04 14.10
N ILE A 269 20.35 4.73 14.67
CA ILE A 269 20.25 6.14 15.04
C ILE A 269 21.10 6.94 14.07
N SER A 270 20.49 7.95 13.44
CA SER A 270 21.13 8.76 12.41
C SER A 270 20.90 10.25 12.62
N ARG A 271 21.90 11.05 12.23
CA ARG A 271 21.82 12.51 12.13
C ARG A 271 22.01 12.88 10.67
N GLY A 272 20.92 13.31 10.03
CA GLY A 272 20.88 13.40 8.56
C GLY A 272 21.12 12.01 7.93
N THR A 273 22.05 11.92 6.99
CA THR A 273 22.45 10.65 6.36
C THR A 273 23.55 9.92 7.11
N LYS A 274 24.13 10.52 8.16
CA LYS A 274 25.21 9.90 8.94
C LYS A 274 24.62 9.00 10.02
N VAL A 275 24.96 7.72 9.97
CA VAL A 275 24.67 6.77 11.05
C VAL A 275 25.57 7.08 12.25
N LEU A 276 24.97 7.29 13.41
CA LEU A 276 25.68 7.53 14.68
C LEU A 276 25.89 6.24 15.45
N GLN A 277 24.84 5.41 15.53
CA GLN A 277 24.89 4.15 16.24
C GLN A 277 23.96 3.12 15.61
N THR A 278 24.41 1.87 15.59
CA THR A 278 23.63 0.71 15.15
C THR A 278 23.69 -0.36 16.21
N ARG A 279 22.55 -1.01 16.47
CA ARG A 279 22.44 -2.20 17.31
C ARG A 279 21.60 -3.24 16.61
N GLY A 280 22.00 -4.51 16.70
CA GLY A 280 21.29 -5.63 16.08
C GLY A 280 21.59 -5.74 14.58
N GLY A 281 20.72 -6.43 13.84
CA GLY A 281 20.94 -6.73 12.42
C GLY A 281 19.64 -6.91 11.64
N GLY A 282 19.70 -6.66 10.33
CA GLY A 282 18.55 -6.72 9.44
C GLY A 282 18.82 -6.03 8.11
N VAL A 283 18.54 -4.73 8.05
CA VAL A 283 18.72 -3.89 6.87
C VAL A 283 20.05 -3.13 6.97
N ASP A 284 20.67 -2.83 5.84
CA ASP A 284 21.85 -1.98 5.77
C ASP A 284 21.57 -0.59 6.40
N ALA A 285 22.32 -0.26 7.46
CA ALA A 285 22.14 0.97 8.22
C ALA A 285 22.43 2.22 7.35
N ASP A 286 23.39 2.12 6.43
CA ASP A 286 23.77 3.24 5.56
C ASP A 286 22.69 3.54 4.51
N ARG A 287 21.82 2.57 4.19
CA ARG A 287 20.64 2.78 3.33
C ARG A 287 19.43 3.28 4.11
N LEU A 288 19.30 2.93 5.39
CA LEU A 288 18.18 3.36 6.24
C LEU A 288 18.23 4.87 6.54
N ALA A 289 19.41 5.45 6.76
CA ALA A 289 19.51 6.88 7.09
C ALA A 289 19.00 7.80 5.95
N PRO A 290 19.42 7.64 4.67
CA PRO A 290 18.85 8.40 3.55
C PRO A 290 17.34 8.20 3.36
N LEU A 291 16.84 6.98 3.58
CA LEU A 291 15.41 6.68 3.51
C LEU A 291 14.63 7.45 4.59
N ALA A 292 15.15 7.47 5.82
CA ALA A 292 14.53 8.18 6.93
C ALA A 292 14.48 9.70 6.67
N VAL A 293 15.57 10.29 6.18
CA VAL A 293 15.63 11.72 5.80
C VAL A 293 14.61 12.03 4.70
N SER A 294 14.56 11.22 3.65
CA SER A 294 13.65 11.42 2.52
C SER A 294 12.19 11.30 2.95
N THR A 295 11.88 10.29 3.77
CA THR A 295 10.53 10.06 4.31
C THR A 295 10.08 11.23 5.18
N ARG A 296 10.95 11.71 6.07
CA ARG A 296 10.69 12.90 6.88
C ARG A 296 10.42 14.12 6.00
N ALA A 297 11.28 14.40 5.02
CA ALA A 297 11.13 15.57 4.14
C ALA A 297 9.81 15.54 3.33
N LEU A 298 9.38 14.36 2.89
CA LEU A 298 8.12 14.18 2.16
C LEU A 298 6.90 14.38 3.07
N LEU A 299 6.92 13.79 4.27
CA LEU A 299 5.76 13.78 5.16
C LEU A 299 5.64 15.04 6.01
N GLU A 300 6.74 15.72 6.34
CA GLU A 300 6.72 16.96 7.12
C GLU A 300 5.99 18.10 6.39
N ARG A 301 5.84 18.03 5.05
CA ARG A 301 5.02 18.97 4.27
C ARG A 301 3.55 18.99 4.70
N ALA A 302 3.04 17.88 5.26
CA ALA A 302 1.66 17.76 5.72
C ALA A 302 1.49 18.07 7.22
N GLY A 303 2.58 18.31 7.95
CA GLY A 303 2.60 18.58 9.38
C GLY A 303 3.73 17.87 10.11
N GLN A 304 3.85 18.12 11.41
CA GLN A 304 4.91 17.53 12.22
C GLN A 304 4.73 16.01 12.38
N LEU A 305 5.61 15.24 11.74
CA LEU A 305 5.65 13.79 11.89
C LEU A 305 6.13 13.42 13.30
N ARG A 306 5.37 12.59 14.02
CA ARG A 306 5.75 12.06 15.36
C ARG A 306 6.30 10.64 15.30
N VAL A 307 5.68 9.82 14.47
CA VAL A 307 6.05 8.44 14.19
C VAL A 307 5.59 8.10 12.79
N TYR A 308 6.39 7.31 12.09
CA TYR A 308 6.02 6.66 10.84
C TYR A 308 6.30 5.16 10.98
N SER A 309 5.42 4.33 10.44
CA SER A 309 5.55 2.87 10.50
C SER A 309 5.24 2.25 9.14
N VAL A 310 6.08 1.33 8.70
CA VAL A 310 5.88 0.53 7.47
C VAL A 310 5.89 -0.93 7.84
N GLU A 311 4.82 -1.63 7.49
CA GLU A 311 4.76 -3.08 7.62
C GLU A 311 5.42 -3.75 6.41
N LEU A 312 6.35 -4.64 6.70
CA LEU A 312 7.12 -5.43 5.75
C LEU A 312 6.84 -6.92 6.03
N PRO A 313 7.05 -7.83 5.05
CA PRO A 313 6.89 -9.27 5.29
C PRO A 313 7.73 -9.80 6.47
N GLY A 314 8.91 -9.21 6.72
CA GLY A 314 9.81 -9.58 7.80
C GLY A 314 9.67 -8.81 9.11
N GLY A 315 8.66 -7.93 9.24
CA GLY A 315 8.38 -7.15 10.46
C GLY A 315 7.95 -5.71 10.20
N VAL A 316 8.12 -4.82 11.18
CA VAL A 316 7.70 -3.41 11.05
C VAL A 316 8.90 -2.49 11.21
N LEU A 317 9.05 -1.55 10.27
CA LEU A 317 10.01 -0.46 10.37
C LEU A 317 9.32 0.76 10.96
N PHE A 318 9.74 1.18 12.15
CA PHE A 318 9.34 2.44 12.76
C PHE A 318 10.41 3.51 12.55
N LEU A 319 9.99 4.71 12.17
CA LEU A 319 10.83 5.90 12.11
C LEU A 319 10.31 6.92 13.12
N PHE A 320 11.18 7.31 14.05
CA PHE A 320 10.91 8.34 15.05
C PHE A 320 11.77 9.57 14.74
N PRO A 321 11.21 10.58 14.03
CA PRO A 321 11.93 11.81 13.75
C PRO A 321 12.17 12.60 15.05
N LEU A 322 13.42 13.02 15.24
CA LEU A 322 13.87 13.93 16.30
C LEU A 322 14.23 15.29 15.69
N HIS A 323 14.65 16.27 16.49
CA HIS A 323 14.96 17.61 15.96
C HIS A 323 16.01 17.55 14.85
N ASP A 324 17.17 16.98 15.16
CA ASP A 324 18.35 16.89 14.31
C ASP A 324 18.68 15.47 13.82
N GLY A 325 17.85 14.48 14.16
CA GLY A 325 18.10 13.08 13.80
C GLY A 325 16.84 12.24 13.61
N THR A 326 17.04 10.94 13.45
CA THR A 326 15.96 9.94 13.39
C THR A 326 16.42 8.66 14.08
N VAL A 327 15.53 8.06 14.86
CA VAL A 327 15.67 6.68 15.38
C VAL A 327 14.84 5.76 14.50
N SER A 328 15.49 4.81 13.84
CA SER A 328 14.86 3.78 13.01
C SER A 328 14.89 2.46 13.76
N VAL A 329 13.73 1.83 13.94
CA VAL A 329 13.59 0.58 14.70
C VAL A 329 12.94 -0.46 13.80
N LEU A 330 13.66 -1.54 13.51
CA LEU A 330 13.14 -2.69 12.77
C LEU A 330 12.77 -3.79 13.77
N THR A 331 11.52 -4.23 13.72
CA THR A 331 10.99 -5.27 14.60
C THR A 331 10.79 -6.58 13.85
N GLN A 332 10.48 -7.65 14.58
CA GLN A 332 9.89 -8.87 14.04
C GLN A 332 8.41 -8.63 13.65
N PRO A 333 7.79 -9.57 12.90
CA PRO A 333 6.34 -9.62 12.75
C PRO A 333 5.63 -9.76 14.11
N ASN A 334 4.35 -9.38 14.18
CA ASN A 334 3.53 -9.47 15.40
C ASN A 334 4.09 -8.70 16.62
N VAL A 335 4.82 -7.60 16.37
CA VAL A 335 5.34 -6.75 17.43
C VAL A 335 4.23 -6.13 18.28
N ASN A 336 4.44 -6.10 19.60
CA ASN A 336 3.63 -5.26 20.50
C ASN A 336 3.96 -3.79 20.24
N ILE A 337 3.17 -3.14 19.39
CA ILE A 337 3.31 -1.71 19.05
C ILE A 337 3.26 -0.82 20.29
N GLY A 338 2.50 -1.21 21.31
CA GLY A 338 2.43 -0.47 22.59
C GLY A 338 3.78 -0.40 23.30
N ALA A 339 4.55 -1.50 23.30
CA ALA A 339 5.88 -1.54 23.90
C ALA A 339 6.88 -0.66 23.15
N VAL A 340 6.83 -0.65 21.81
CA VAL A 340 7.67 0.22 20.98
C VAL A 340 7.36 1.70 21.24
N LEU A 341 6.09 2.05 21.36
CA LEU A 341 5.69 3.44 21.65
C LEU A 341 6.01 3.84 23.10
N ALA A 342 5.96 2.92 24.05
CA ALA A 342 6.40 3.16 25.43
C ALA A 342 7.92 3.40 25.49
N ALA A 343 8.72 2.61 24.77
CA ALA A 343 10.17 2.83 24.66
C ALA A 343 10.51 4.19 24.02
N ARG A 344 9.73 4.61 23.01
CA ARG A 344 9.82 5.97 22.44
C ARG A 344 9.49 7.05 23.48
N ALA A 345 8.45 6.86 24.29
CA ALA A 345 8.09 7.82 25.33
C ALA A 345 9.20 7.94 26.39
N ALA A 346 9.78 6.82 26.82
CA ALA A 346 10.92 6.80 27.74
C ALA A 346 12.15 7.54 27.17
N LEU A 347 12.37 7.44 25.85
CA LEU A 347 13.39 8.25 25.17
C LEU A 347 13.06 9.75 25.23
N GLU A 348 11.80 10.15 25.01
CA GLU A 348 11.39 11.55 25.13
C GLU A 348 11.54 12.08 26.56
N GLU A 349 11.37 11.24 27.58
CA GLU A 349 11.58 11.61 28.99
C GLU A 349 13.06 11.73 29.36
N ALA A 350 13.94 10.91 28.76
CA ALA A 350 15.38 10.87 29.09
C ALA A 350 16.22 11.94 28.38
N ALA A 351 15.77 12.46 27.23
CA ALA A 351 16.43 13.50 26.44
C ALA A 351 16.29 14.91 27.07
#